data_AF-A0A2S8PGJ7-F1
#
_entry.id   AF-A0A2S8PGJ7-F1
#
_cell.length_a   1.000
_cell.length_b   1.000
_cell.length_c   1.000
_cell.angle_alpha   90.00
_cell.angle_beta   90.00
_cell.angle_gamma   90.00
#
_symmetry.space_group_name_H-M   'P 1'
#
loop_
_entity.id
_entity.type
_entity.pdbx_description
1 polymer ?
#
loop_
_entity_poly.entity_id
_entity_poly.type
_entity_poly.pdbx_seq_one_letter_code
_entity_poly.pdbx_strand_id
1 'polypeptide(L)'
;MGKLVICDHPLIQHKLTFIRDVRTNTKDFRELVDEVASLMAYEITREVPLESVKVQTPVAEMDGKVLAGRMLGLIPILRAGLGMLDGMLKLIPAAKVGHVGLFRDPETLQPVEYYTKLPTDVTERELIVIDPM
;
A
#
# COMPACT_ATOMS: atom_id res chain seq x y z
N MET A 1 -6.07 10.90 -18.69
CA MET A 1 -5.02 11.42 -17.77
C MET A 1 -5.42 10.97 -16.37
N GLY A 2 -4.56 10.26 -15.64
CA GLY A 2 -4.90 9.73 -14.32
C GLY A 2 -5.10 10.85 -13.28
N LYS A 3 -5.78 10.54 -12.16
CA LYS A 3 -5.89 11.44 -11.00
C LYS A 3 -4.60 11.35 -10.19
N LEU A 4 -3.88 12.46 -10.05
CA LEU A 4 -2.73 12.57 -9.15
C LEU A 4 -3.23 13.04 -7.78
N VAL A 5 -2.88 12.30 -6.73
CA VAL A 5 -3.14 12.69 -5.34
C VAL A 5 -1.80 12.91 -4.66
N ILE A 6 -1.57 14.13 -4.16
CA ILE A 6 -0.37 14.46 -3.38
C ILE A 6 -0.74 14.34 -1.90
N CYS A 7 -0.10 13.43 -1.18
CA CYS A 7 -0.28 13.29 0.27
C CYS A 7 0.57 14.33 0.99
N ASP A 8 0.02 15.51 1.25
CA ASP A 8 0.73 16.68 1.81
C ASP A 8 0.64 16.80 3.33
N HIS A 9 0.22 15.73 4.02
CA HIS A 9 0.13 15.69 5.48
C HIS A 9 1.47 16.05 6.16
N PRO A 10 1.51 16.92 7.19
CA PRO A 10 2.77 17.39 7.80
C PRO A 10 3.69 16.28 8.30
N LEU A 11 3.13 15.18 8.84
CA LEU A 11 3.94 14.03 9.26
C LEU A 11 4.61 13.29 8.09
N ILE A 12 3.95 13.22 6.92
CA ILE A 12 4.55 12.64 5.72
C ILE A 12 5.71 13.54 5.27
N GLN A 13 5.50 14.85 5.19
CA GLN A 13 6.55 15.80 4.80
C GLN A 13 7.75 15.77 5.75
N HIS A 14 7.50 15.72 7.06
CA HIS A 14 8.53 15.58 8.09
C HIS A 14 9.35 14.30 7.89
N LYS A 15 8.71 13.14 7.77
CA LYS A 15 9.41 11.85 7.60
C LYS A 15 10.14 11.78 6.26
N LEU A 16 9.53 12.30 5.20
CA LEU A 16 10.13 12.36 3.86
C LEU A 16 11.42 13.19 3.84
N THR A 17 11.52 14.22 4.70
CA THR A 17 12.76 14.99 4.87
C THR A 17 13.90 14.09 5.33
N PHE A 18 13.67 13.23 6.33
CA PHE A 18 14.69 12.30 6.83
C PHE A 18 14.95 11.15 5.86
N ILE A 19 13.94 10.66 5.13
CA ILE A 19 14.15 9.67 4.05
C ILE A 19 15.13 10.21 2.99
N ARG A 20 15.12 11.51 2.72
CA ARG A 20 15.99 12.16 1.74
C ARG A 20 17.37 12.56 2.29
N ASP A 21 17.56 12.63 3.60
CA ASP A 21 18.83 13.02 4.21
C ASP A 21 19.88 11.91 4.01
N VAL A 22 21.02 12.27 3.39
CA VAL A 22 22.15 11.35 3.13
C VAL A 22 22.75 10.76 4.41
N ARG A 23 22.50 11.39 5.57
CA ARG A 23 22.98 10.94 6.88
C ARG A 23 22.08 9.88 7.51
N THR A 24 20.88 9.66 7.00
CA THR A 24 19.93 8.66 7.51
C THR A 24 20.48 7.27 7.25
N ASN A 25 20.65 6.49 8.32
CA ASN A 25 21.15 5.12 8.21
C ASN A 25 20.07 4.18 7.67
N THR A 26 20.49 2.99 7.25
CA THR A 26 19.61 1.99 6.60
C THR A 26 18.46 1.51 7.49
N LYS A 27 18.64 1.43 8.81
CA LYS A 27 17.56 0.99 9.72
C LYS A 27 16.47 2.06 9.75
N ASP A 28 16.86 3.30 10.02
CA ASP A 28 15.93 4.41 10.17
C ASP A 28 15.24 4.72 8.82
N PHE A 29 15.95 4.59 7.70
CA PHE A 29 15.35 4.71 6.36
C PHE A 29 14.21 3.72 6.16
N ARG A 30 14.42 2.43 6.50
CA ARG A 30 13.37 1.41 6.34
C ARG A 30 12.17 1.69 7.24
N GLU A 31 12.41 2.08 8.49
CA GLU A 31 11.34 2.43 9.44
C GLU A 31 10.53 3.63 8.95
N LEU A 32 11.19 4.68 8.45
CA LEU A 32 10.52 5.86 7.91
C LEU A 32 9.68 5.54 6.66
N VAL A 33 10.18 4.71 5.75
CA VAL A 33 9.43 4.28 4.55
C VAL A 33 8.17 3.49 4.95
N ASP A 34 8.29 2.57 5.91
CA ASP A 34 7.16 1.82 6.47
C ASP A 34 6.10 2.75 7.11
N GLU A 35 6.54 3.73 7.89
CA GLU A 35 5.65 4.72 8.50
C GLU A 35 4.93 5.59 7.46
N VAL A 36 5.66 6.07 6.44
CA VAL A 36 5.08 6.86 5.35
C VAL A 36 4.09 6.01 4.55
N ALA A 37 4.41 4.74 4.26
CA ALA A 37 3.50 3.84 3.57
C ALA A 37 2.19 3.61 4.35
N SER A 38 2.27 3.52 5.69
CA SER A 38 1.09 3.42 6.56
C SER A 38 0.20 4.67 6.43
N LEU A 39 0.80 5.87 6.44
CA LEU A 39 0.07 7.12 6.30
C LEU A 39 -0.56 7.26 4.90
N MET A 40 0.15 6.85 3.86
CA MET A 40 -0.37 6.85 2.49
C MET A 40 -1.50 5.82 2.30
N ALA A 41 -1.41 4.65 2.95
CA ALA A 41 -2.48 3.65 2.93
C ALA A 41 -3.79 4.20 3.52
N TYR A 42 -3.71 5.02 4.57
CA TYR A 42 -4.88 5.70 5.12
C TYR A 42 -5.51 6.66 4.13
N GLU A 43 -4.71 7.46 3.40
CA GLU A 43 -5.23 8.41 2.43
C GLU A 43 -5.81 7.74 1.18
N ILE A 44 -5.13 6.74 0.63
CA ILE A 44 -5.56 6.08 -0.62
C ILE A 44 -6.82 5.23 -0.43
N THR A 45 -7.08 4.75 0.80
CA THR A 45 -8.28 3.94 1.10
C THR A 45 -9.51 4.76 1.51
N ARG A 46 -9.43 6.09 1.46
CA ARG A 46 -10.50 7.01 1.88
C ARG A 46 -11.82 6.80 1.14
N GLU A 47 -11.78 6.36 -0.12
CA GLU A 47 -12.96 6.20 -0.97
C GLU A 47 -13.37 4.71 -1.14
N VAL A 48 -12.80 3.79 -0.36
CA VAL A 48 -13.16 2.36 -0.44
C VAL A 48 -14.64 2.19 -0.06
N PRO A 49 -15.45 1.53 -0.91
CA PRO A 49 -16.89 1.37 -0.66
C PRO A 49 -17.21 0.60 0.62
N LEU A 50 -18.35 0.93 1.23
CA LEU A 50 -18.86 0.26 2.43
C LEU A 50 -20.21 -0.40 2.18
N GLU A 51 -20.44 -1.55 2.80
CA GLU A 51 -21.73 -2.24 2.84
C GLU A 51 -22.29 -2.28 4.27
N SER A 52 -23.62 -2.29 4.38
CA SER A 52 -24.31 -2.42 5.66
C SER A 52 -24.36 -3.87 6.10
N VAL A 53 -24.03 -4.14 7.37
CA VAL A 53 -24.17 -5.45 7.98
C VAL A 53 -24.83 -5.33 9.33
N LYS A 54 -25.69 -6.29 9.69
CA LYS A 54 -26.24 -6.38 11.05
C LYS A 54 -25.23 -7.04 11.98
N VAL A 55 -24.99 -6.42 13.13
CA VAL A 55 -24.09 -6.95 14.17
C VAL A 55 -24.79 -6.95 15.53
N GLN A 56 -24.50 -7.97 16.33
CA GLN A 56 -24.95 -8.04 17.72
C GLN A 56 -23.86 -7.44 18.62
N THR A 57 -24.20 -6.36 19.33
CA THR A 57 -23.35 -5.81 20.39
C THR A 57 -23.72 -6.43 21.75
N PRO A 58 -22.92 -6.20 22.81
CA PRO A 58 -23.30 -6.62 24.16
C PRO A 58 -24.62 -6.01 24.67
N VAL A 59 -25.15 -4.96 24.01
CA VAL A 59 -26.36 -4.24 24.43
C VAL A 59 -27.55 -4.52 23.52
N ALA A 60 -27.36 -4.47 22.20
CA ALA A 60 -28.43 -4.64 21.20
C ALA A 60 -27.89 -4.97 19.79
N GLU A 61 -28.79 -5.36 18.89
CA GLU A 61 -28.52 -5.43 17.45
C GLU A 61 -28.40 -4.02 16.86
N MET A 62 -27.46 -3.83 15.94
CA MET A 62 -27.31 -2.57 15.19
C MET A 62 -26.83 -2.81 13.76
N ASP A 63 -27.05 -1.81 12.89
CA ASP A 63 -26.46 -1.76 11.55
C ASP A 63 -25.05 -1.15 11.63
N GLY A 64 -24.04 -1.95 11.29
CA GLY A 64 -22.65 -1.55 11.13
C GLY A 64 -22.26 -1.36 9.66
N LYS A 65 -21.03 -0.92 9.44
CA LYS A 65 -20.42 -0.78 8.11
C LYS A 65 -19.13 -1.60 8.03
N VAL A 66 -18.96 -2.31 6.92
CA VAL A 66 -17.73 -3.04 6.58
C VAL A 66 -17.31 -2.67 5.16
N LEU A 67 -16.04 -2.89 4.83
CA LEU A 67 -15.55 -2.70 3.45
C LEU A 67 -16.33 -3.63 2.51
N ALA A 68 -16.90 -3.08 1.44
CA ALA A 68 -17.67 -3.84 0.46
C ALA A 68 -16.76 -4.55 -0.56
N GLY A 69 -17.27 -5.64 -1.13
CA GLY A 69 -16.59 -6.38 -2.20
C GLY A 69 -15.42 -7.26 -1.73
N ARG A 70 -14.63 -7.76 -2.68
CA ARG A 70 -13.42 -8.53 -2.34
C ARG A 70 -12.36 -7.57 -1.79
N MET A 71 -11.63 -8.05 -0.78
CA MET A 71 -10.56 -7.27 -0.16
C MET A 71 -9.49 -6.85 -1.17
N LEU A 72 -8.85 -5.72 -0.88
CA LEU A 72 -7.79 -5.13 -1.69
C LEU A 72 -6.64 -6.11 -1.96
N GLY A 73 -5.99 -5.95 -3.11
CA GLY A 73 -4.74 -6.62 -3.45
C GLY A 73 -3.57 -5.64 -3.35
N LEU A 74 -2.48 -6.02 -2.68
CA LEU A 74 -1.25 -5.23 -2.62
C LEU A 74 -0.19 -5.87 -3.52
N ILE A 75 0.35 -5.09 -4.46
CA ILE A 75 1.33 -5.55 -5.45
C ILE A 75 2.63 -4.75 -5.30
N PRO A 76 3.52 -5.09 -4.36
CA PRO A 76 4.86 -4.52 -4.30
C PRO A 76 5.70 -4.91 -5.52
N ILE A 77 6.34 -3.90 -6.13
CA ILE A 77 7.38 -4.11 -7.13
C ILE A 77 8.69 -4.45 -6.41
N LEU A 78 9.24 -5.63 -6.70
CA LEU A 78 10.46 -6.10 -6.09
C LEU A 78 11.65 -5.31 -6.63
N ARG A 79 12.62 -4.91 -5.79
CA ARG A 79 12.73 -5.21 -4.35
C ARG A 79 12.23 -4.06 -3.46
N ALA A 80 12.20 -2.83 -3.95
CA ALA A 80 12.00 -1.63 -3.15
C ALA A 80 10.58 -1.53 -2.56
N GLY A 81 9.56 -2.00 -3.29
CA GLY A 81 8.16 -2.03 -2.82
C GLY A 81 7.95 -2.84 -1.52
N LEU A 82 8.85 -3.78 -1.19
CA LEU A 82 8.78 -4.52 0.07
C LEU A 82 8.95 -3.60 1.30
N GLY A 83 9.70 -2.51 1.18
CA GLY A 83 9.88 -1.57 2.29
C GLY A 83 8.61 -0.82 2.68
N MET A 84 7.58 -0.82 1.81
CA MET A 84 6.30 -0.17 2.04
C MET A 84 5.19 -1.16 2.40
N LEU A 85 5.35 -2.44 2.05
CA LEU A 85 4.31 -3.46 2.15
C LEU A 85 3.80 -3.62 3.59
N ASP A 86 4.72 -3.76 4.56
CA ASP A 86 4.37 -3.99 5.95
C ASP A 86 3.54 -2.83 6.52
N GLY A 87 3.90 -1.59 6.17
CA GLY A 87 3.17 -0.39 6.56
C GLY A 87 1.73 -0.38 6.04
N MET A 88 1.51 -0.81 4.81
CA MET A 88 0.16 -0.91 4.24
C MET A 88 -0.64 -2.06 4.88
N LEU A 89 -0.01 -3.20 5.14
CA LEU A 89 -0.64 -4.36 5.77
C LEU A 89 -1.07 -4.08 7.22
N LYS A 90 -0.42 -3.14 7.93
CA LYS A 90 -0.88 -2.71 9.27
C LYS A 90 -2.30 -2.14 9.25
N LEU A 91 -2.68 -1.45 8.16
CA LEU A 91 -4.04 -0.88 8.02
C LEU A 91 -5.00 -1.82 7.29
N ILE A 92 -4.49 -2.68 6.40
CA ILE A 92 -5.31 -3.57 5.57
C ILE A 92 -4.81 -5.02 5.70
N PRO A 93 -4.87 -5.63 6.90
CA PRO A 93 -4.18 -6.89 7.20
C PRO A 93 -4.69 -8.09 6.40
N ALA A 94 -5.93 -8.04 5.92
CA ALA A 94 -6.51 -9.12 5.13
C ALA A 94 -6.44 -8.88 3.61
N ALA A 95 -5.70 -7.85 3.17
CA ALA A 95 -5.34 -7.71 1.76
C ALA A 95 -4.54 -8.92 1.27
N LYS A 96 -4.76 -9.33 0.03
CA LYS A 96 -3.94 -10.37 -0.61
C LYS A 96 -2.70 -9.74 -1.21
N VAL A 97 -1.56 -10.41 -1.09
CA VAL A 97 -0.29 -9.90 -1.61
C VAL A 97 0.10 -10.68 -2.87
N GLY A 98 0.33 -9.96 -3.96
CA GLY A 98 0.98 -10.47 -5.17
C GLY A 98 2.32 -9.80 -5.35
N HIS A 99 3.30 -10.47 -5.96
CA HIS A 99 4.64 -9.89 -6.14
C HIS A 99 4.97 -9.82 -7.62
N VAL A 100 5.52 -8.68 -8.03
CA VAL A 100 6.00 -8.45 -9.39
C VAL A 100 7.46 -8.03 -9.31
N GLY A 101 8.33 -8.77 -9.99
CA GLY A 101 9.75 -8.54 -10.08
C GLY A 101 10.08 -7.86 -11.39
N LEU A 102 10.39 -6.57 -11.30
CA LEU A 102 10.88 -5.75 -12.39
C LEU A 102 12.19 -5.12 -11.93
N PHE A 103 13.18 -5.05 -12.82
CA PHE A 103 14.29 -4.12 -12.63
C PHE A 103 14.41 -3.23 -13.85
N ARG A 104 14.94 -2.03 -13.65
CA ARG A 104 15.24 -1.12 -14.75
C ARG A 104 16.62 -1.43 -15.29
N ASP A 105 16.68 -1.80 -16.57
CA ASP A 105 17.94 -2.01 -17.27
C ASP A 105 18.77 -0.71 -17.25
N PRO A 106 20.03 -0.72 -16.77
CA PRO A 106 20.82 0.51 -16.63
C PRO A 106 21.19 1.20 -17.95
N GLU A 107 21.21 0.48 -19.06
CA GLU A 107 21.63 0.99 -20.36
C GLU A 107 20.44 1.46 -21.19
N THR A 108 19.37 0.66 -21.24
CA THR A 108 18.18 0.93 -22.06
C THR A 108 17.08 1.69 -21.30
N LEU A 109 17.18 1.73 -19.96
CA LEU A 109 16.16 2.27 -19.04
C LEU A 109 14.79 1.58 -19.15
N GLN A 110 14.71 0.44 -19.83
CA GLN A 110 13.48 -0.34 -19.96
C GLN A 110 13.27 -1.26 -18.74
N PRO A 111 12.01 -1.51 -18.34
CA PRO A 111 11.71 -2.50 -17.32
C PRO A 111 11.89 -3.92 -17.88
N VAL A 112 12.59 -4.77 -17.14
CA VAL A 112 12.75 -6.20 -17.44
C VAL A 112 12.01 -7.00 -16.38
N GLU A 113 10.98 -7.74 -16.81
CA GLU A 113 10.23 -8.65 -15.95
C GLU A 113 11.01 -9.94 -15.73
N TYR A 114 11.15 -10.33 -14.46
CA TYR A 114 11.80 -11.60 -14.09
C TYR A 114 10.95 -12.47 -13.18
N TYR A 115 9.85 -11.95 -12.63
CA TYR A 115 8.98 -12.70 -11.72
C TYR A 115 7.59 -12.11 -11.65
N THR A 116 6.56 -12.94 -11.73
CA THR A 116 5.18 -12.54 -11.47
C THR A 116 4.43 -13.64 -10.74
N LYS A 117 3.93 -13.34 -9.54
CA LYS A 117 3.05 -14.25 -8.79
C LYS A 117 1.93 -13.47 -8.14
N LEU A 118 0.75 -13.57 -8.72
CA LEU A 118 -0.46 -12.88 -8.30
C LEU A 118 -1.47 -13.85 -7.65
N PRO A 119 -2.39 -13.36 -6.79
CA PRO A 119 -3.52 -14.14 -6.34
C PRO A 119 -4.36 -14.65 -7.52
N THR A 120 -4.96 -15.83 -7.40
CA THR A 120 -5.76 -16.43 -8.49
C THR A 120 -7.02 -15.63 -8.84
N ASP A 121 -7.51 -14.83 -7.89
CA ASP A 121 -8.70 -13.98 -8.02
C ASP A 121 -8.35 -12.49 -8.18
N VAL A 122 -7.15 -12.19 -8.70
CA VAL A 122 -6.64 -10.82 -8.87
C VAL A 122 -7.53 -9.92 -9.72
N THR A 123 -8.23 -10.49 -10.72
CA THR A 123 -9.14 -9.76 -11.61
C THR A 123 -10.45 -9.33 -10.95
N GLU A 124 -10.73 -9.86 -9.76
CA GLU A 124 -11.94 -9.56 -8.99
C GLU A 124 -11.66 -8.60 -7.82
N ARG A 125 -10.45 -8.03 -7.76
CA ARG A 125 -9.97 -7.19 -6.66
C ARG A 125 -9.52 -5.84 -7.18
N GLU A 126 -9.69 -4.82 -6.35
CA GLU A 126 -9.00 -3.55 -6.54
C GLU A 126 -7.54 -3.72 -6.09
N LEU A 127 -6.60 -3.30 -6.94
CA LEU A 127 -5.17 -3.53 -6.76
C LEU A 127 -4.45 -2.22 -6.48
N ILE A 128 -3.60 -2.23 -5.47
CA ILE A 128 -2.68 -1.14 -5.17
C ILE A 128 -1.27 -1.61 -5.51
N VAL A 129 -0.69 -1.01 -6.55
CA VAL A 129 0.70 -1.22 -6.94
C VAL A 129 1.58 -0.32 -6.09
N ILE A 130 2.67 -0.87 -5.54
CA ILE A 130 3.49 -0.22 -4.53
C ILE A 130 4.95 -0.20 -4.99
N ASP A 131 5.51 1.00 -5.16
CA ASP A 131 6.92 1.20 -5.47
C ASP A 131 7.36 2.60 -4.96
N PRO A 132 8.50 2.73 -4.27
CA PRO A 132 8.98 4.03 -3.80
C PRO A 132 9.36 5.02 -4.92
N MET A 133 9.93 4.55 -6.05
CA MET A 133 10.44 5.40 -7.14
C MET A 133 10.46 4.71 -8.50
#